data_AF-U5S4J3-F1
#
_entry.id   AF-U5S4J3-F1
#
_cell.length_a   1.000
_cell.length_b   1.000
_cell.length_c   1.000
_cell.angle_alpha   90.00
_cell.angle_beta   90.00
_cell.angle_gamma   90.00
#
_symmetry.space_group_name_H-M   'P 1'
#
loop_
_entity.id
_entity.type
_entity.pdbx_description
1 polymer ?
#
loop_
_entity_poly.entity_id
_entity_poly.type
_entity_poly.pdbx_seq_one_letter_code
_entity_poly.pdbx_strand_id
1 'polypeptide(L)'
;MLRAAMRAYGASLVGYTELTQEHRDHVIFSYEKGDSNNEKYIGTDVPVTAARPIVFENVAKAYETTEKLVIPNVPLWEIALSTQGSNELWRSSGTLLGGFANSNTFYNCGNLHASTYNFLRYLGYQLIGTIGNDARYVGSEGGAAIMAGLGEASRQKLY
;
A
#
# COMPACT_ATOMS: atom_id res chain seq x y z
N MET A 1 10.68 -15.78 8.84
CA MET A 1 10.55 -14.95 10.07
C MET A 1 9.51 -13.84 9.92
N LEU A 2 9.56 -13.02 8.88
CA LEU A 2 8.59 -11.91 8.66
C LEU A 2 7.13 -12.35 8.73
N ARG A 3 6.75 -13.46 8.05
CA ARG A 3 5.39 -14.01 8.11
C ARG A 3 4.91 -14.25 9.53
N ALA A 4 5.74 -14.89 10.36
CA ALA A 4 5.39 -15.18 11.76
C ALA A 4 5.23 -13.90 12.58
N ALA A 5 6.12 -12.91 12.39
CA ALA A 5 6.02 -11.61 13.05
C ALA A 5 4.73 -10.88 12.68
N MET A 6 4.41 -10.78 11.38
CA MET A 6 3.20 -10.11 10.91
C MET A 6 1.91 -10.82 11.36
N ARG A 7 1.91 -12.15 11.44
CA ARG A 7 0.80 -12.91 12.05
C ARG A 7 0.63 -12.56 13.53
N ALA A 8 1.72 -12.43 14.29
CA ALA A 8 1.68 -12.01 15.68
C ALA A 8 1.19 -10.56 15.86
N TYR A 9 1.44 -9.70 14.88
CA TYR A 9 0.95 -8.31 14.86
C TYR A 9 -0.52 -8.17 14.42
N GLY A 10 -1.18 -9.27 14.02
CA GLY A 10 -2.61 -9.30 13.70
C GLY A 10 -2.95 -9.44 12.21
N ALA A 11 -1.99 -9.76 11.33
CA ALA A 11 -2.31 -10.06 9.94
C ALA A 11 -3.04 -11.41 9.83
N SER A 12 -4.14 -11.44 9.06
CA SER A 12 -4.92 -12.65 8.79
C SER A 12 -4.31 -13.47 7.65
N LEU A 13 -3.86 -12.81 6.59
CA LEU A 13 -3.10 -13.42 5.49
C LEU A 13 -1.88 -12.56 5.21
N VAL A 14 -0.80 -13.21 4.76
CA VAL A 14 0.43 -12.54 4.39
C VAL A 14 1.00 -13.23 3.17
N GLY A 15 1.42 -12.46 2.18
CA GLY A 15 1.95 -12.92 0.91
C GLY A 15 3.13 -12.05 0.51
N TYR A 16 3.96 -12.60 -0.37
CA TYR A 16 5.16 -11.94 -0.82
C TYR A 16 5.31 -12.19 -2.30
N THR A 17 5.74 -11.17 -3.03
CA THR A 17 6.11 -11.33 -4.43
C THR A 17 7.31 -10.46 -4.73
N GLU A 18 8.17 -10.91 -5.63
CA GLU A 18 9.28 -10.10 -6.10
C GLU A 18 8.74 -8.93 -6.92
N LEU A 19 9.27 -7.71 -6.74
CA LEU A 19 8.95 -6.56 -7.57
C LEU A 19 9.74 -6.63 -8.89
N THR A 20 9.24 -7.47 -9.79
CA THR A 20 9.77 -7.68 -11.15
C THR A 20 9.61 -6.42 -12.01
N GLN A 21 10.24 -6.42 -13.20
CA GLN A 21 10.06 -5.33 -14.15
C GLN A 21 8.59 -5.15 -14.57
N GLU A 22 7.88 -6.25 -14.84
CA GLU A 22 6.44 -6.24 -15.15
C GLU A 22 5.62 -5.56 -14.04
N HIS A 23 5.97 -5.78 -12.78
CA HIS A 23 5.27 -5.11 -11.66
C HIS A 23 5.57 -3.61 -11.63
N ARG A 24 6.80 -3.21 -11.95
CA ARG A 24 7.19 -1.79 -12.01
C ARG A 24 6.45 -1.06 -13.13
N ASP A 25 6.24 -1.73 -14.25
CA ASP A 25 5.61 -1.14 -15.44
C ASP A 25 4.06 -1.11 -15.36
N HIS A 26 3.46 -2.02 -14.59
CA HIS A 26 2.00 -2.21 -14.60
C HIS A 26 1.29 -2.06 -13.25
N VAL A 27 2.01 -2.13 -12.12
CA VAL A 27 1.41 -2.08 -10.78
C VAL A 27 1.83 -0.85 -10.01
N ILE A 28 3.05 -0.33 -10.21
CA ILE A 28 3.50 0.90 -9.57
C ILE A 28 2.92 2.12 -10.31
N PHE A 29 2.42 3.09 -9.55
CA PHE A 29 1.89 4.32 -10.14
C PHE A 29 3.03 5.18 -10.70
N SER A 30 2.75 5.92 -11.77
CA SER A 30 3.73 6.88 -12.33
C SER A 30 3.87 8.14 -11.48
N TYR A 31 2.83 8.48 -10.71
CA TYR A 31 2.77 9.64 -9.83
C TYR A 31 2.11 9.25 -8.51
N GLU A 32 2.55 9.84 -7.41
CA GLU A 32 1.79 9.74 -6.16
C GLU A 32 0.45 10.50 -6.29
N LYS A 33 -0.50 10.18 -5.41
CA LYS A 33 -1.74 10.95 -5.30
C LYS A 33 -1.48 12.41 -4.86
N GLY A 34 -0.68 12.59 -3.82
CA GLY A 34 -0.39 13.91 -3.24
C GLY A 34 -1.65 14.73 -2.94
N ASP A 35 -1.63 16.00 -3.35
CA ASP A 35 -2.72 16.97 -3.27
C ASP A 35 -3.40 17.21 -4.64
N SER A 36 -3.16 16.34 -5.62
CA SER A 36 -3.66 16.50 -7.00
C SER A 36 -5.18 16.46 -7.13
N ASN A 37 -5.88 15.85 -6.18
CA ASN A 37 -7.33 15.75 -6.16
C ASN A 37 -8.02 16.89 -5.39
N ASN A 38 -7.30 17.97 -5.11
CA ASN A 38 -7.81 19.13 -4.38
C ASN A 38 -8.69 20.01 -5.28
N GLU A 39 -9.77 20.55 -4.71
CA GLU A 39 -10.73 21.41 -5.41
C GLU A 39 -10.07 22.65 -6.04
N LYS A 40 -8.98 23.16 -5.46
CA LYS A 40 -8.23 24.30 -5.99
C LYS A 40 -7.63 24.07 -7.37
N TYR A 41 -7.51 22.81 -7.80
CA TYR A 41 -6.98 22.46 -9.12
C TYR A 41 -8.06 22.20 -10.18
N ILE A 42 -9.35 22.29 -9.82
CA ILE A 42 -10.44 22.10 -10.78
C ILE A 42 -10.36 23.16 -11.89
N GLY A 43 -10.14 22.72 -13.13
CA GLY A 43 -10.02 23.59 -14.30
C GLY A 43 -8.66 24.27 -14.47
N THR A 44 -7.63 23.82 -13.75
CA THR A 44 -6.26 24.35 -13.83
C THR A 44 -5.23 23.21 -13.93
N ASP A 45 -3.99 23.54 -14.28
CA ASP A 45 -2.91 22.58 -14.30
C ASP A 45 -2.47 22.20 -12.88
N VAL A 46 -2.31 20.89 -12.62
CA VAL A 46 -1.78 20.38 -11.36
C VAL A 46 -0.25 20.49 -11.38
N PRO A 47 0.37 21.22 -10.44
CA PRO A 47 1.82 21.32 -10.40
C PRO A 47 2.45 19.98 -9.97
N VAL A 48 3.68 19.71 -10.43
CA VAL A 48 4.44 18.50 -10.08
C VAL A 48 4.60 18.33 -8.56
N THR A 49 4.69 19.43 -7.82
CA THR A 49 4.79 19.38 -6.35
C THR A 49 3.50 18.90 -5.67
N ALA A 50 2.35 18.91 -6.37
CA ALA A 50 1.07 18.40 -5.86
C ALA A 50 0.86 16.92 -6.19
N ALA A 51 1.53 16.37 -7.20
CA ALA A 51 1.61 14.94 -7.45
C ALA A 51 3.02 14.64 -7.99
N ARG A 52 3.91 14.26 -7.09
CA ARG A 52 5.31 14.01 -7.44
C ARG A 52 5.42 12.72 -8.26
N PRO A 53 6.23 12.69 -9.35
CA PRO A 53 6.54 11.47 -10.07
C PRO A 53 7.21 10.44 -9.17
N ILE A 54 6.87 9.17 -9.39
CA ILE A 54 7.56 8.02 -8.81
C ILE A 54 8.57 7.52 -9.84
N VAL A 55 9.85 7.52 -9.48
CA VAL A 55 10.94 7.16 -10.39
C VAL A 55 11.82 6.06 -9.80
N PHE A 56 12.43 5.28 -10.69
CA PHE A 56 13.42 4.27 -10.30
C PHE A 56 14.83 4.78 -10.55
N GLU A 57 15.68 4.74 -9.53
CA GLU A 57 17.07 5.19 -9.62
C GLU A 57 18.03 4.15 -9.05
N ASN A 58 19.28 4.14 -9.55
CA ASN A 58 20.33 3.29 -9.03
C ASN A 58 20.90 3.86 -7.71
N VAL A 59 20.09 3.77 -6.64
CA VAL A 59 20.41 4.21 -5.29
C VAL A 59 20.17 3.06 -4.30
N ALA A 60 20.87 3.08 -3.16
CA ALA A 60 20.77 1.99 -2.19
C ALA A 60 19.47 2.01 -1.36
N LYS A 61 18.85 3.17 -1.18
CA LYS A 61 17.67 3.38 -0.32
C LYS A 61 16.67 4.31 -0.98
N ALA A 62 15.40 4.09 -0.68
CA ALA A 62 14.33 4.96 -1.13
C ALA A 62 14.43 6.31 -0.42
N TYR A 63 14.10 7.38 -1.13
CA TYR A 63 14.08 8.73 -0.60
C TYR A 63 13.00 9.55 -1.31
N GLU A 64 12.68 10.70 -0.73
CA GLU A 64 11.76 11.66 -1.33
C GLU A 64 12.38 13.05 -1.38
N THR A 65 11.98 13.84 -2.37
CA THR A 65 12.26 15.27 -2.45
C THR A 65 10.95 16.03 -2.60
N THR A 66 11.00 17.35 -2.70
CA THR A 66 9.84 18.18 -3.04
C THR A 66 9.32 17.93 -4.47
N GLU A 67 10.07 17.23 -5.31
CA GLU A 67 9.79 17.08 -6.74
C GLU A 67 9.59 15.63 -7.19
N LYS A 68 10.02 14.62 -6.43
CA LYS A 68 9.91 13.21 -6.81
C LYS A 68 9.93 12.26 -5.61
N LEU A 69 9.36 11.07 -5.82
CA LEU A 69 9.55 9.89 -4.97
C LEU A 69 10.49 8.92 -5.69
N VAL A 70 11.53 8.43 -5.01
CA VAL A 70 12.52 7.54 -5.61
C VAL A 70 12.46 6.16 -4.99
N ILE A 71 12.22 5.16 -5.85
CA ILE A 71 12.30 3.74 -5.52
C ILE A 71 13.66 3.21 -6.03
N PRO A 72 14.45 2.50 -5.19
CA PRO A 72 15.68 1.86 -5.61
C PRO A 72 15.50 0.88 -6.76
N ASN A 73 16.40 0.94 -7.75
CA ASN A 73 16.52 -0.07 -8.80
C ASN A 73 17.40 -1.24 -8.35
N VAL A 74 17.01 -1.85 -7.23
CA VAL A 74 17.61 -3.09 -6.69
C VAL A 74 16.51 -4.15 -6.57
N PRO A 75 16.85 -5.43 -6.31
CA PRO A 75 15.85 -6.43 -5.97
C PRO A 75 15.01 -5.97 -4.76
N LEU A 76 13.71 -5.82 -4.99
CA LEU A 76 12.73 -5.38 -4.00
C LEU A 76 11.61 -6.41 -3.92
N TRP A 77 11.00 -6.54 -2.74
CA TRP A 77 9.87 -7.43 -2.52
C TRP A 77 8.65 -6.65 -2.04
N GLU A 78 7.50 -6.99 -2.59
CA GLU A 78 6.21 -6.50 -2.17
C GLU A 78 5.65 -7.40 -1.07
N ILE A 79 5.11 -6.78 -0.02
CA ILE A 79 4.51 -7.49 1.11
C ILE A 79 3.01 -7.20 1.11
N ALA A 80 2.22 -8.16 0.65
CA ALA A 80 0.77 -8.06 0.71
C ALA A 80 0.25 -8.69 2.00
N LEU A 81 -0.74 -8.06 2.62
CA LEU A 81 -1.42 -8.60 3.79
C LEU A 81 -2.91 -8.36 3.71
N SER A 82 -3.67 -9.18 4.43
CA SER A 82 -5.10 -8.95 4.66
C SER A 82 -5.37 -8.99 6.15
N THR A 83 -6.27 -8.12 6.59
CA THR A 83 -6.86 -8.11 7.93
C THR A 83 -8.34 -8.46 7.83
N GLN A 84 -8.87 -9.13 8.86
CA GLN A 84 -10.27 -9.53 8.85
C GLN A 84 -11.15 -8.39 9.38
N GLY A 85 -12.18 -8.04 8.61
CA GLY A 85 -13.28 -7.22 9.08
C GLY A 85 -14.40 -8.06 9.70
N SER A 86 -15.32 -7.41 10.41
CA SER A 86 -16.47 -8.10 11.00
C SER A 86 -17.53 -8.40 9.93
N ASN A 87 -17.78 -9.67 9.65
CA ASN A 87 -18.83 -10.11 8.71
C ASN A 87 -20.22 -9.55 9.08
N GLU A 88 -20.57 -9.52 10.37
CA GLU A 88 -21.88 -9.02 10.81
C GLU A 88 -22.09 -7.54 10.49
N LEU A 89 -21.08 -6.71 10.75
CA LEU A 89 -21.12 -5.29 10.40
C LEU A 89 -21.12 -5.10 8.88
N TRP A 90 -20.36 -5.89 8.12
CA TRP A 90 -20.37 -5.82 6.64
C TRP A 90 -21.74 -6.14 6.02
N ARG A 91 -22.55 -7.00 6.64
CA ARG A 91 -23.94 -7.26 6.21
C ARG A 91 -24.84 -6.02 6.34
N SER A 92 -24.44 -5.04 7.14
CA SER A 92 -25.11 -3.74 7.28
C SER A 92 -24.50 -2.65 6.39
N SER A 93 -23.83 -3.02 5.30
CA SER A 93 -23.27 -2.09 4.32
C SER A 93 -24.30 -1.05 3.86
N GLY A 94 -23.85 0.19 3.65
CA GLY A 94 -24.71 1.34 3.38
C GLY A 94 -25.25 2.05 4.63
N THR A 95 -25.03 1.49 5.82
CA THR A 95 -25.33 2.14 7.10
C THR A 95 -24.06 2.59 7.83
N LEU A 96 -24.21 3.35 8.92
CA LEU A 96 -23.09 3.74 9.79
C LEU A 96 -22.37 2.52 10.40
N LEU A 97 -23.10 1.44 10.70
CA LEU A 97 -22.53 0.20 11.23
C LEU A 97 -21.66 -0.50 10.17
N GLY A 98 -22.09 -0.48 8.90
CA GLY A 98 -21.29 -0.96 7.78
C GLY A 98 -20.01 -0.14 7.59
N GLY A 99 -20.09 1.19 7.70
CA GLY A 99 -18.91 2.07 7.68
C GLY A 99 -17.92 1.79 8.81
N PHE A 100 -18.41 1.40 9.99
CA PHE A 100 -17.58 1.01 11.12
C PHE A 100 -16.81 -0.30 10.85
N ALA A 101 -17.35 -1.24 10.06
CA ALA A 101 -16.65 -2.45 9.66
C ALA A 101 -15.34 -2.14 8.91
N ASN A 102 -15.40 -1.20 7.97
CA ASN A 102 -14.23 -0.72 7.24
C ASN A 102 -13.24 0.00 8.17
N SER A 103 -13.74 0.95 8.96
CA SER A 103 -12.91 1.77 9.86
C SER A 103 -12.10 0.92 10.85
N ASN A 104 -12.72 -0.10 11.44
CA ASN A 104 -12.04 -1.02 12.36
C ASN A 104 -10.89 -1.79 11.71
N THR A 105 -11.01 -2.11 10.42
CA THR A 105 -10.00 -2.82 9.65
C THR A 105 -8.74 -1.96 9.49
N PHE A 106 -8.90 -0.66 9.25
CA PHE A 106 -7.80 0.30 9.14
C PHE A 106 -7.08 0.59 10.47
N TYR A 107 -7.77 0.56 11.61
CA TYR A 107 -7.08 0.65 12.92
C TYR A 107 -6.10 -0.50 13.13
N ASN A 108 -6.48 -1.72 12.74
CA ASN A 108 -5.58 -2.87 12.78
C ASN A 108 -4.42 -2.73 11.80
N CYS A 109 -4.65 -2.20 10.60
CA CYS A 109 -3.61 -1.90 9.62
C CYS A 109 -2.58 -0.89 10.17
N GLY A 110 -3.01 0.13 10.92
CA GLY A 110 -2.10 1.08 11.55
C GLY A 110 -1.11 0.42 12.53
N ASN A 111 -1.60 -0.48 13.39
CA ASN A 111 -0.74 -1.27 14.29
C ASN A 111 0.21 -2.20 13.54
N LEU A 112 -0.30 -2.87 12.50
CA LEU A 112 0.49 -3.72 11.62
C LEU A 112 1.59 -2.94 10.91
N HIS A 113 1.28 -1.74 10.42
CA HIS A 113 2.25 -0.86 9.80
C HIS A 113 3.40 -0.54 10.76
N ALA A 114 3.09 0.02 11.93
CA ALA A 114 4.09 0.44 12.90
C ALA A 114 4.98 -0.74 13.37
N SER A 115 4.36 -1.90 13.62
CA SER A 115 5.06 -3.09 14.08
C SER A 115 5.96 -3.69 12.98
N THR A 116 5.44 -3.81 11.76
CA THR A 116 6.19 -4.34 10.60
C THR A 116 7.33 -3.40 10.20
N TYR A 117 7.07 -2.09 10.19
CA TYR A 117 8.09 -1.07 9.94
C TYR A 117 9.27 -1.22 10.93
N ASN A 118 8.98 -1.28 12.23
CA ASN A 118 10.01 -1.43 13.24
C ASN A 118 10.76 -2.77 13.12
N PHE A 119 10.04 -3.87 12.88
CA PHE A 119 10.65 -5.18 12.69
C PHE A 119 11.65 -5.18 11.52
N LEU A 120 11.25 -4.66 10.35
CA LEU A 120 12.12 -4.55 9.19
C LEU A 120 13.32 -3.63 9.45
N ARG A 121 13.08 -2.49 10.12
CA ARG A 121 14.14 -1.54 10.48
C ARG A 121 15.18 -2.18 11.40
N TYR A 122 14.78 -2.97 12.38
CA TYR A 122 15.72 -3.68 13.27
C TYR A 122 16.53 -4.75 12.54
N LEU A 123 16.01 -5.31 11.45
CA LEU A 123 16.73 -6.21 10.56
C LEU A 123 17.60 -5.47 9.52
N GLY A 124 17.60 -4.13 9.53
CA GLY A 124 18.39 -3.30 8.60
C GLY A 124 17.70 -3.00 7.26
N TYR A 125 16.44 -3.41 7.08
CA TYR A 125 15.66 -3.15 5.87
C TYR A 125 14.87 -1.84 5.95
N GLN A 126 14.57 -1.26 4.80
CA GLN A 126 13.67 -0.11 4.66
C GLN A 126 12.32 -0.59 4.12
N LEU A 127 11.23 -0.19 4.78
CA LEU A 127 9.88 -0.32 4.25
C LEU A 127 9.56 0.93 3.40
N ILE A 128 8.97 0.72 2.21
CA ILE A 128 8.50 1.78 1.31
C ILE A 128 6.97 1.79 1.36
N GLY A 129 6.37 2.98 1.44
CA GLY A 129 4.92 3.14 1.51
C GLY A 129 4.32 2.89 2.90
N THR A 130 2.99 2.97 2.98
CA THR A 130 2.22 2.78 4.23
C THR A 130 1.25 1.62 4.06
N ILE A 131 1.18 0.73 5.06
CA ILE A 131 0.21 -0.38 5.08
C ILE A 131 -1.18 0.18 5.43
N GLY A 132 -2.19 -0.16 4.63
CA GLY A 132 -3.58 0.26 4.85
C GLY A 132 -3.78 1.76 4.67
N ASN A 133 -3.11 2.37 3.68
CA ASN A 133 -3.36 3.75 3.30
C ASN A 133 -3.21 3.93 1.79
N ASP A 134 -4.36 3.96 1.13
CA ASP A 134 -4.51 4.10 -0.32
C ASP A 134 -3.86 5.38 -0.88
N ALA A 135 -3.64 6.41 -0.04
CA ALA A 135 -3.03 7.67 -0.47
C ALA A 135 -1.50 7.67 -0.44
N ARG A 136 -0.88 6.76 0.33
CA ARG A 136 0.58 6.71 0.52
C ARG A 136 1.22 5.40 0.06
N TYR A 137 0.40 4.44 -0.35
CA TYR A 137 0.88 3.27 -1.08
C TYR A 137 1.22 3.66 -2.53
N VAL A 138 2.31 3.11 -3.07
CA VAL A 138 2.92 3.57 -4.33
C VAL A 138 2.45 2.78 -5.56
N GLY A 139 1.55 1.81 -5.39
CA GLY A 139 1.04 1.01 -6.51
C GLY A 139 -0.43 0.63 -6.36
N SER A 140 -0.89 -0.29 -7.19
CA SER A 140 -2.21 -0.89 -7.08
C SER A 140 -2.24 -1.97 -5.99
N GLU A 141 -2.96 -1.74 -4.90
CA GLU A 141 -3.05 -2.67 -3.76
C GLU A 141 -3.59 -4.03 -4.18
N GLY A 142 -4.58 -4.01 -5.07
CA GLY A 142 -5.17 -5.22 -5.62
C GLY A 142 -4.24 -6.04 -6.48
N GLY A 143 -3.50 -5.36 -7.36
CA GLY A 143 -2.47 -6.01 -8.17
C GLY A 143 -1.45 -6.70 -7.27
N ALA A 144 -0.96 -6.00 -6.26
CA ALA A 144 -0.02 -6.56 -5.28
C ALA A 144 -0.59 -7.76 -4.52
N ALA A 145 -1.84 -7.71 -4.06
CA ALA A 145 -2.49 -8.82 -3.36
C ALA A 145 -2.63 -10.08 -4.24
N ILE A 146 -3.08 -9.92 -5.50
CA ILE A 146 -3.23 -11.02 -6.45
C ILE A 146 -1.87 -11.66 -6.76
N MET A 147 -0.86 -10.84 -7.06
CA MET A 147 0.48 -11.32 -7.40
C MET A 147 1.20 -11.98 -6.21
N ALA A 148 0.84 -11.61 -4.99
CA ALA A 148 1.33 -12.23 -3.76
C ALA A 148 0.54 -13.49 -3.35
N GLY A 149 -0.49 -13.87 -4.12
CA GLY A 149 -1.30 -15.07 -3.91
C GLY A 149 -2.29 -14.95 -2.74
N LEU A 150 -2.75 -13.74 -2.40
CA LEU A 150 -3.75 -13.53 -1.35
C LEU A 150 -5.18 -13.77 -1.82
N GLY A 151 -5.44 -13.63 -3.12
CA GLY A 151 -6.77 -13.68 -3.71
C GLY A 151 -6.72 -13.62 -5.24
N GLU A 152 -7.89 -13.47 -5.84
CA GLU A 152 -8.10 -13.41 -7.28
C GLU A 152 -9.05 -12.27 -7.61
N ALA A 153 -8.82 -11.58 -8.73
CA ALA A 153 -9.69 -10.50 -9.17
C ALA A 153 -11.14 -10.97 -9.31
N SER A 154 -12.05 -10.32 -8.58
CA SER A 154 -13.49 -10.60 -8.69
C SER A 154 -14.19 -9.66 -9.66
N ARG A 155 -15.42 -10.01 -10.04
CA ARG A 155 -16.31 -9.14 -10.85
C ARG A 155 -16.56 -7.78 -10.20
N GLN A 156 -16.56 -7.72 -8.86
CA GLN A 156 -16.78 -6.48 -8.11
C GLN A 156 -15.54 -5.57 -8.10
N LYS A 157 -14.45 -5.98 -8.78
CA LYS A 157 -13.15 -5.29 -8.77
C LYS A 157 -12.54 -5.18 -7.38
N LEU A 158 -12.94 -6.10 -6.49
CA LEU A 158 -12.27 -6.41 -5.24
C LEU A 158 -11.41 -7.67 -5.48
N TYR A 159 -10.28 -7.75 -4.79
CA TYR A 159 -9.21 -8.74 -5.00
C TYR A 159 -9.40 -10.00 -4.15
#